data_AF-K1UC16-F1
#
_entry.id   AF-K1UC16-F1
#
_cell.length_a   1.000
_cell.length_b   1.000
_cell.length_c   1.000
_cell.angle_alpha   90.00
_cell.angle_beta   90.00
_cell.angle_gamma   90.00
#
_symmetry.space_group_name_H-M   'P 1'
#
loop_
_entity.id
_entity.type
_entity.pdbx_description
1 polymer ?
#
loop_
_entity_poly.entity_id
_entity_poly.type
_entity_poly.pdbx_seq_one_letter_code
_entity_poly.pdbx_strand_id
1 'polypeptide(L)'
;GGPIISPDAQCIEFTPLCAHSLFGRPMIFSADSEITVRFSAYEDSGVSLSIDGNDDMDFKEGEIIKIRRSEQQLSIIDINGSSFYKAVHNKLMRPLK
;
A
#
# COMPACT_ATOMS: atom_id res chain seq x y z
N GLY A 1 6.93 -7.90 -5.45
CA GLY A 1 6.18 -6.75 -6.01
C GLY A 1 4.71 -7.02 -5.82
N GLY A 2 3.94 -5.99 -5.49
CA GLY A 2 2.48 -6.09 -5.36
C GLY A 2 1.77 -6.21 -6.71
N PRO A 3 0.49 -6.59 -6.71
CA PRO A 3 -0.33 -6.68 -7.92
C PRO A 3 -0.68 -5.29 -8.48
N ILE A 4 -1.07 -5.24 -9.76
CA ILE A 4 -1.77 -4.07 -10.32
C ILE A 4 -3.24 -4.18 -9.94
N ILE A 5 -3.75 -3.18 -9.22
CA ILE A 5 -5.15 -3.13 -8.73
C ILE A 5 -5.91 -2.07 -9.54
N SER A 6 -7.11 -2.41 -10.01
CA SER A 6 -7.96 -1.45 -10.72
C SER A 6 -8.52 -0.42 -9.74
N PRO A 7 -8.69 0.87 -10.13
CA PRO A 7 -9.09 1.93 -9.20
C PRO A 7 -10.49 1.76 -8.60
N ASP A 8 -11.35 0.98 -9.26
CA ASP A 8 -12.70 0.64 -8.80
C ASP A 8 -12.71 -0.48 -7.74
N ALA A 9 -11.64 -1.28 -7.65
CA ALA A 9 -11.52 -2.32 -6.64
C ALA A 9 -11.42 -1.69 -5.23
N GLN A 10 -12.35 -2.05 -4.36
CA GLN A 10 -12.35 -1.61 -2.97
C GLN A 10 -11.60 -2.65 -2.12
N CYS A 11 -10.32 -2.41 -1.84
CA CYS A 11 -9.50 -3.32 -1.03
C CYS A 11 -8.32 -2.61 -0.36
N ILE A 12 -7.70 -3.29 0.61
CA ILE A 12 -6.39 -2.91 1.15
C ILE A 12 -5.37 -3.94 0.67
N GLU A 13 -4.26 -3.49 0.08
CA GLU A 13 -3.16 -4.35 -0.34
C GLU A 13 -1.99 -4.24 0.64
N PHE A 14 -1.38 -5.37 0.96
CA PHE A 14 -0.17 -5.44 1.77
C PHE A 14 0.89 -6.24 1.03
N THR A 15 1.98 -5.58 0.65
CA THR A 15 3.18 -6.22 0.12
C THR A 15 4.32 -6.11 1.13
N PRO A 16 4.85 -7.24 1.65
CA PRO A 16 6.06 -7.20 2.46
C PRO A 16 7.29 -6.80 1.61
N LEU A 17 8.13 -5.93 2.15
CA LEU A 17 9.39 -5.50 1.52
C LEU A 17 10.54 -6.37 2.04
N CYS A 18 11.22 -7.09 1.14
CA CYS A 18 12.40 -7.91 1.42
C CYS A 18 12.26 -8.82 2.66
N ALA A 19 11.07 -9.37 2.92
CA ALA A 19 10.85 -10.19 4.11
C ALA A 19 11.74 -11.44 4.13
N HIS A 20 12.35 -11.70 5.29
CA HIS A 20 13.17 -12.89 5.53
C HIS A 20 12.32 -14.16 5.69
N SER A 21 10.99 -14.02 5.78
CA SER A 21 10.06 -15.14 5.83
C SER A 21 9.81 -15.72 4.45
N LEU A 22 9.91 -17.05 4.33
CA LEU A 22 9.57 -17.81 3.12
C LEU A 22 8.10 -17.66 2.71
N PHE A 23 7.23 -17.22 3.63
CA PHE A 23 5.79 -17.04 3.43
C PHE A 23 5.37 -15.57 3.21
N GLY A 24 6.33 -14.63 3.15
CA GLY A 24 6.02 -13.24 2.79
C GLY A 24 5.46 -13.19 1.36
N ARG A 25 4.15 -12.97 1.23
CA ARG A 25 3.45 -12.83 -0.05
C ARG A 25 2.59 -11.56 0.00
N PRO A 26 2.41 -10.87 -1.14
CA PRO A 26 1.36 -9.86 -1.27
C PRO A 26 -0.01 -10.43 -0.89
N MET A 27 -0.81 -9.66 -0.16
CA MET A 27 -2.14 -10.04 0.29
C MET A 27 -3.14 -8.92 -0.01
N ILE A 28 -4.35 -9.32 -0.40
CA ILE A 28 -5.48 -8.41 -0.60
C ILE A 28 -6.50 -8.68 0.51
N PHE A 29 -6.85 -7.63 1.25
CA PHE A 29 -7.86 -7.63 2.28
C PHE A 29 -9.12 -6.88 1.82
N SER A 30 -10.24 -7.15 2.49
CA SER A 30 -11.46 -6.35 2.30
C SER A 30 -11.18 -4.88 2.61
N ALA A 31 -11.85 -3.96 1.92
CA ALA A 31 -11.80 -2.54 2.23
C ALA A 31 -12.23 -2.23 3.68
N ASP A 32 -13.12 -3.05 4.24
CA ASP A 32 -13.67 -2.83 5.58
C ASP A 32 -12.83 -3.52 6.68
N SER A 33 -11.71 -4.14 6.33
CA SER A 33 -10.78 -4.70 7.30
C SER A 33 -10.03 -3.60 8.07
N GLU A 34 -9.84 -3.81 9.38
CA GLU A 34 -8.87 -3.05 10.18
C GLU A 34 -7.59 -3.90 10.32
N ILE A 35 -6.48 -3.39 9.79
CA ILE A 35 -5.16 -4.00 9.93
C ILE A 35 -4.44 -3.34 11.09
N THR A 36 -4.01 -4.16 12.05
CA THR A 36 -3.22 -3.70 13.20
C THR A 36 -1.77 -4.11 13.01
N VAL A 37 -0.86 -3.14 13.05
CA VAL A 37 0.60 -3.37 13.00
C VAL A 37 1.20 -3.03 14.35
N ARG A 38 2.05 -3.93 14.83
CA ARG A 38 2.86 -3.78 16.05
C ARG A 38 4.30 -4.05 15.70
N PHE A 39 5.18 -3.31 16.33
CA PHE A 39 6.61 -3.52 16.26
C PHE A 39 7.11 -4.07 17.59
N SER A 40 7.99 -5.06 17.51
CA SER A 40 8.78 -5.56 18.64
C SER A 40 10.23 -5.36 18.26
N ALA A 41 10.96 -4.63 19.10
CA ALA A 41 12.34 -4.29 18.80
C ALA A 41 13.22 -5.53 18.86
N TYR A 42 14.09 -5.67 17.87
CA TYR A 42 15.23 -6.59 17.90
C TYR A 42 16.50 -5.75 17.99
N GLU A 43 17.27 -5.89 19.07
CA GLU A 43 18.44 -5.04 19.35
C GLU A 43 18.09 -3.54 19.22
N ASP A 44 18.95 -2.73 18.60
CA ASP A 44 18.74 -1.28 18.39
C ASP A 44 17.95 -0.97 17.10
N SER A 45 17.04 -1.87 16.68
CA SER A 45 16.21 -1.60 15.49
C SER A 45 15.20 -0.49 15.74
N GLY A 46 15.06 0.39 14.75
CA GLY A 46 13.99 1.38 14.67
C GLY A 46 13.09 1.09 13.48
N VAL A 47 11.85 1.59 13.54
CA VAL A 47 10.91 1.57 12.42
C VAL A 47 10.50 3.00 12.11
N SER A 48 10.56 3.37 10.83
CA SER A 48 9.94 4.59 10.33
C SER A 48 8.62 4.27 9.64
N LEU A 49 7.68 5.21 9.73
CA LEU A 49 6.39 5.20 9.05
C LEU A 49 6.34 6.40 8.10
N SER A 50 6.06 6.13 6.84
CA SER A 50 5.74 7.16 5.84
C SER A 50 4.33 6.96 5.31
N ILE A 51 3.62 8.08 5.11
CA ILE A 51 2.26 8.11 4.55
C ILE A 51 2.33 8.88 3.23
N ASP A 52 1.90 8.23 2.14
CA ASP A 52 1.98 8.75 0.77
C ASP A 52 3.40 9.19 0.33
N GLY A 53 4.45 8.66 0.95
CA GLY A 53 5.84 8.99 0.65
C GLY A 53 6.29 10.36 1.19
N ASN A 54 5.55 10.96 2.13
CA ASN A 54 5.96 12.16 2.84
C ASN A 54 7.01 11.84 3.93
N ASP A 55 7.42 12.87 4.68
CA ASP A 55 8.42 12.79 5.75
C ASP A 55 8.17 11.62 6.72
N ASP A 56 9.26 10.95 7.07
CA ASP A 56 9.25 9.79 7.96
C ASP A 56 8.89 10.20 9.39
N MET A 57 8.01 9.41 9.99
CA MET A 57 7.65 9.48 11.41
C MET A 57 8.26 8.29 12.15
N ASP A 58 8.82 8.53 13.34
CA ASP A 58 9.28 7.44 14.21
C ASP A 58 8.08 6.60 14.67
N PHE A 59 8.17 5.28 14.49
CA PHE A 59 7.23 4.30 15.06
C PHE A 59 7.91 3.51 16.17
N LYS A 60 7.52 3.78 17.41
CA LYS A 60 8.21 3.27 18.61
C LYS A 60 7.64 1.94 19.07
N GLU A 61 8.46 1.16 19.76
CA GLU A 61 8.00 -0.06 20.40
C GLU A 61 6.87 0.23 21.41
N GLY A 62 5.85 -0.63 21.41
CA GLY A 62 4.63 -0.46 22.21
C GLY A 62 3.54 0.39 21.56
N GLU A 63 3.86 1.17 20.53
CA GLU A 63 2.85 1.86 19.73
C GLU A 63 2.12 0.88 18.80
N ILE A 64 0.94 1.30 18.35
CA ILE A 64 0.06 0.49 17.50
C ILE A 64 -0.38 1.34 16.32
N ILE A 65 -0.14 0.85 15.11
CA ILE A 65 -0.70 1.43 13.90
C ILE A 65 -1.99 0.67 13.56
N LYS A 66 -3.07 1.41 13.34
CA LYS A 66 -4.34 0.89 12.84
C LYS A 66 -4.61 1.46 11.47
N ILE A 67 -4.66 0.59 10.47
CA ILE A 67 -4.95 0.93 9.07
C ILE A 67 -6.36 0.47 8.77
N ARG A 68 -7.22 1.39 8.37
CA ARG A 68 -8.61 1.12 7.98
C ARG A 68 -9.01 2.05 6.85
N ARG A 69 -10.08 1.71 6.15
CA ARG A 69 -10.72 2.64 5.22
C ARG A 69 -11.17 3.92 5.94
N SER A 70 -10.85 5.06 5.32
CA SER A 70 -11.33 6.37 5.76
C SER A 70 -12.83 6.54 5.47
N GLU A 71 -13.52 7.28 6.34
CA GLU A 71 -14.90 7.73 6.09
C GLU A 71 -14.97 8.82 5.02
N GLN A 72 -13.84 9.48 4.74
CA GLN A 72 -13.72 10.48 3.70
C GLN A 72 -13.17 9.86 2.41
N GLN A 73 -13.88 10.07 1.30
CA GLN A 73 -13.46 9.59 -0.01
C GLN A 73 -13.16 10.76 -0.96
N LEU A 74 -12.07 10.65 -1.69
CA LEU A 74 -11.72 11.59 -2.76
C LEU A 74 -12.50 11.24 -4.03
N SER A 75 -13.22 12.22 -4.58
CA SER A 75 -13.85 12.12 -5.90
C SER A 75 -12.92 12.68 -6.96
N ILE A 76 -12.63 11.87 -7.98
CA ILE A 76 -11.73 12.22 -9.09
C ILE A 76 -12.54 12.25 -10.39
N ILE A 77 -12.31 13.27 -11.22
CA ILE A 77 -12.93 13.41 -12.54
C ILE A 77 -11.88 13.11 -13.61
N ASP A 78 -12.21 12.20 -14.54
CA ASP A 78 -11.43 12.01 -15.76
C ASP A 78 -12.04 12.82 -16.91
N ILE A 79 -11.30 13.82 -17.38
CA ILE A 79 -11.74 14.76 -18.43
C ILE A 79 -11.38 14.24 -19.82
N ASN A 80 -10.37 13.38 -19.94
CA ASN A 80 -9.79 12.97 -21.22
C ASN A 80 -10.31 11.62 -21.72
N GLY A 81 -11.18 10.96 -20.93
CA GLY A 81 -11.69 9.62 -21.24
C GLY A 81 -10.57 8.57 -21.30
N SER A 82 -9.50 8.77 -20.53
CA SER A 82 -8.37 7.86 -20.48
C SER A 82 -8.67 6.67 -19.58
N SER A 83 -8.88 5.49 -20.16
CA SER A 83 -9.09 4.29 -19.34
C SER A 83 -7.86 3.95 -18.49
N PHE A 84 -8.10 3.46 -17.27
CA PHE A 84 -7.05 2.94 -16.39
C PHE A 84 -6.10 1.98 -17.12
N TYR A 85 -6.65 1.04 -17.89
CA TYR A 85 -5.87 0.07 -18.65
C TYR A 85 -4.98 0.71 -19.73
N LYS A 86 -5.46 1.77 -20.40
CA LYS A 86 -4.64 2.54 -21.35
C LYS A 86 -3.47 3.23 -20.64
N ALA A 87 -3.71 3.80 -19.45
CA ALA A 87 -2.66 4.42 -18.65
C ALA A 87 -1.61 3.39 -18.19
N VAL A 88 -2.04 2.24 -17.66
CA VAL A 88 -1.15 1.13 -17.29
C VAL A 88 -0.34 0.64 -18.49
N HIS A 89 -0.99 0.42 -19.63
CA HIS A 89 -0.30 -0.02 -20.83
C HIS A 89 0.79 0.96 -21.26
N ASN A 90 0.46 2.25 -21.35
CA ASN A 90 1.39 3.28 -21.79
C ASN A 90 2.56 3.51 -20.82
N LYS A 91 2.35 3.34 -19.51
CA LYS A 91 3.37 3.59 -18.48
C LYS A 91 4.23 2.37 -18.15
N LEU A 92 3.65 1.18 -18.11
CA LEU A 92 4.29 -0.02 -17.52
C LEU A 92 4.42 -1.18 -18.51
N MET A 93 3.57 -1.25 -19.55
CA MET A 93 3.53 -2.40 -20.47
C MET A 93 3.94 -2.07 -21.91
N ARG A 94 4.49 -0.87 -22.14
CA ARG A 94 5.13 -0.55 -23.40
C ARG A 94 6.52 -1.17 -23.41
N PRO A 95 6.82 -2.06 -24.37
CA PRO A 95 8.19 -2.52 -24.57
C PRO A 95 9.10 -1.31 -24.81
N LEU A 96 10.32 -1.36 -24.30
CA LEU A 96 11.35 -0.34 -24.55
C LEU A 96 11.89 -0.37 -26.00
N LYS A 97 11.29 -1.20 -26.87
CA LYS A 97 11.65 -1.36 -28.28
C LYS A 97 10.47 -0.99 -29.16
#